data_AF-A0A3M2GSM9-F1
#
_entry.id   AF-A0A3M2GSM9-F1
#
_cell.length_a   1.000
_cell.length_b   1.000
_cell.length_c   1.000
_cell.angle_alpha   90.00
_cell.angle_beta   90.00
_cell.angle_gamma   90.00
#
_symmetry.space_group_name_H-M   'P 1'
#
loop_
_entity.id
_entity.type
_entity.pdbx_description
1 polymer ?
#
loop_
_entity_poly.entity_id
_entity_poly.type
_entity_poly.pdbx_seq_one_letter_code
_entity_poly.pdbx_strand_id
1 'polypeptide(L)' 'MPTTPTTQAEVLTIEEAAAILRISRNAAYAAARQWRHTGGKTGLPCIEIGRTLRVPRHQLDQLLGHHPHHQPD' A
#
# COMPACT_ATOMS: atom_id res chain seq x y z
N MET A 1 -1.54 9.09 -29.98
CA MET A 1 -0.53 8.90 -28.92
C MET A 1 -0.83 7.59 -28.23
N PRO A 2 0.07 6.60 -28.19
CA PRO A 2 -0.14 5.43 -27.34
C PRO A 2 0.04 5.90 -25.89
N THR A 3 -1.04 5.86 -25.11
CA THR A 3 -0.96 5.97 -23.65
C THR A 3 -0.21 4.77 -23.14
N THR A 4 1.01 4.96 -22.67
CA THR A 4 1.77 3.93 -21.96
C THR A 4 0.94 3.51 -20.75
N PRO A 5 0.52 2.23 -20.62
CA PRO A 5 -0.05 1.79 -19.37
C PRO A 5 1.05 1.97 -18.33
N THR A 6 0.83 2.89 -17.39
CA THR A 6 1.71 3.00 -16.23
C THR A 6 1.42 1.74 -15.44
N THR A 7 2.23 0.69 -15.63
CA THR A 7 2.15 -0.55 -14.88
C THR A 7 2.41 -0.22 -13.41
N GLN A 8 1.38 0.24 -12.71
CA GLN A 8 1.44 0.50 -11.29
C GLN A 8 1.65 -0.85 -10.61
N ALA A 9 2.73 -0.97 -9.85
CA ALA A 9 3.00 -2.18 -9.09
C ALA A 9 1.80 -2.48 -8.18
N GLU A 10 1.21 -3.66 -8.33
CA GLU A 10 0.05 -4.10 -7.54
C GLU A 10 0.37 -4.23 -6.04
N VAL A 11 1.66 -4.43 -5.73
CA VAL A 11 2.21 -4.50 -4.38
C VAL A 11 3.40 -3.58 -4.24
N LEU A 12 3.42 -2.81 -3.16
CA LEU A 12 4.46 -1.86 -2.82
C LEU A 12 5.28 -2.40 -1.64
N THR A 13 6.48 -1.91 -1.47
CA THR A 13 7.24 -2.04 -0.23
C THR A 13 6.74 -1.04 0.82
N ILE A 14 7.14 -1.23 2.08
CA ILE A 14 6.85 -0.26 3.15
C ILE A 14 7.43 1.12 2.81
N GLU A 15 8.61 1.17 2.20
CA GLU A 15 9.28 2.43 1.84
C GLU A 15 8.54 3.15 0.70
N GLU A 16 8.09 2.43 -0.32
CA GLU A 16 7.30 3.02 -1.41
C GLU A 16 5.95 3.53 -0.91
N ALA A 17 5.27 2.76 -0.05
CA ALA A 17 4.04 3.22 0.59
C ALA A 17 4.27 4.45 1.49
N ALA A 18 5.40 4.50 2.20
CA ALA A 18 5.78 5.66 3.01
C ALA A 18 5.95 6.91 2.14
N ALA A 19 6.59 6.77 0.98
CA ALA A 19 6.77 7.87 0.03
C ALA A 19 5.43 8.40 -0.51
N ILE A 20 4.49 7.51 -0.85
CA ILE A 20 3.14 7.88 -1.32
C ILE A 20 2.36 8.60 -0.22
N LEU A 21 2.39 8.06 1.00
CA LEU A 21 1.72 8.66 2.16
C LEU A 21 2.44 9.92 2.69
N ARG A 22 3.63 10.23 2.16
CA ARG A 22 4.51 11.31 2.60
C ARG A 22 4.84 11.25 4.10
N ILE A 23 5.12 10.05 4.61
CA ILE A 23 5.53 9.80 5.99
C ILE A 23 6.96 9.27 6.06
N SER A 24 7.58 9.38 7.24
CA SER A 24 8.90 8.78 7.46
C SER A 24 8.83 7.25 7.40
N ARG A 25 9.94 6.61 7.00
CA ARG A 25 10.07 5.14 7.00
C ARG A 25 9.74 4.55 8.38
N ASN A 26 10.22 5.17 9.46
CA ASN A 26 9.94 4.72 10.82
C ASN A 26 8.44 4.75 11.15
N ALA A 27 7.73 5.80 10.73
CA ALA A 27 6.28 5.89 10.90
C ALA A 27 5.57 4.80 10.09
N ALA A 28 6.00 4.54 8.85
CA ALA A 28 5.43 3.48 8.02
C ALA A 28 5.64 2.08 8.63
N TYR A 29 6.83 1.77 9.13
CA TYR A 29 7.10 0.51 9.82
C TYR A 29 6.35 0.39 11.15
N ALA A 30 6.14 1.48 11.89
CA ALA A 30 5.30 1.48 13.09
C ALA A 30 3.83 1.18 12.73
N ALA A 31 3.30 1.84 11.69
CA ALA A 31 1.95 1.62 11.20
C ALA A 31 1.76 0.19 10.66
N ALA A 32 2.76 -0.40 9.99
CA ALA A 32 2.72 -1.78 9.52
C ALA A 32 2.72 -2.78 10.69
N ARG A 33 3.50 -2.50 11.75
CA ARG A 33 3.47 -3.30 12.99
C ARG A 33 2.11 -3.22 13.67
N GLN A 34 1.51 -2.03 13.75
CA GLN A 34 0.19 -1.82 14.30
C GLN A 34 -0.89 -2.56 13.49
N TRP A 35 -0.78 -2.57 12.16
CA TRP A 35 -1.68 -3.33 11.29
C TRP A 35 -1.65 -4.81 11.64
N ARG A 36 -0.46 -5.42 11.72
CA ARG A 36 -0.32 -6.83 12.12
C ARG A 36 -0.81 -7.09 13.54
N HIS A 37 -0.50 -6.21 14.48
CA HIS A 37 -0.89 -6.37 15.89
C HIS A 37 -2.41 -6.26 16.10
N THR A 38 -3.08 -5.42 15.31
CA THR A 38 -4.53 -5.21 15.40
C THR A 38 -5.33 -6.17 14.51
N GLY A 39 -4.66 -7.05 13.76
CA GLY A 39 -5.31 -7.97 12.81
C GLY A 39 -5.92 -7.26 11.62
N GLY A 40 -5.30 -6.18 11.15
CA GLY A 40 -5.73 -5.43 9.97
C GLY A 40 -6.82 -4.38 10.21
N LYS A 41 -6.88 -3.82 11.42
CA LYS A 41 -7.88 -2.80 11.78
C LYS A 41 -7.35 -1.37 11.66
N THR A 42 -6.08 -1.15 12.04
CA THR A 42 -5.49 0.20 12.09
C THR A 42 -4.02 0.17 11.69
N GLY A 43 -3.55 1.22 11.02
CA GLY A 43 -2.16 1.36 10.59
C GLY A 43 -2.01 1.25 9.08
N LEU A 44 -0.86 0.74 8.62
CA LEU A 44 -0.52 0.61 7.21
C LEU A 44 -0.87 -0.80 6.73
N PRO A 45 -1.80 -0.98 5.76
CA PRO A 45 -2.15 -2.28 5.25
C PRO A 45 -0.93 -2.97 4.66
N CYS A 46 -0.55 -4.10 5.26
CA CYS A 46 0.56 -4.89 4.77
C CYS A 46 0.29 -6.38 4.91
N ILE A 47 0.80 -7.13 3.95
CA ILE A 47 0.84 -8.59 3.93
C ILE A 47 2.29 -9.05 4.07
N GLU A 48 2.48 -10.16 4.77
CA GLU A 48 3.78 -10.80 4.93
C GLU A 48 3.92 -11.92 3.90
N ILE A 49 4.91 -11.79 3.03
CA ILE A 49 5.25 -12.81 2.02
C ILE A 49 6.65 -13.30 2.35
N GLY A 50 6.72 -14.49 2.96
CA GLY A 50 7.96 -15.08 3.46
C GLY A 50 8.58 -14.22 4.56
N ARG A 51 9.66 -13.51 4.25
CA ARG A 51 10.40 -12.64 5.19
C ARG A 51 10.23 -11.15 4.87
N THR A 52 9.34 -10.82 3.93
CA THR A 52 9.18 -9.45 3.41
C THR A 52 7.76 -8.95 3.63
N LEU A 53 7.65 -7.66 3.98
CA LEU A 53 6.36 -6.98 4.07
C LEU A 53 6.07 -6.27 2.75
N ARG A 54 4.85 -6.47 2.25
CA ARG A 54 4.33 -5.81 1.05
C ARG A 54 3.02 -5.12 1.37
N VAL A 55 2.78 -3.96 0.78
CA VAL A 55 1.58 -3.16 0.91
C VAL A 55 0.76 -3.34 -0.37
N PRO A 56 -0.39 -4.02 -0.32
CA PRO A 56 -1.25 -4.12 -1.49
C PRO A 56 -1.75 -2.74 -1.90
N ARG A 57 -1.57 -2.37 -3.16
CA ARG A 57 -1.91 -1.04 -3.66
C ARG A 57 -3.39 -0.73 -3.51
N HIS A 58 -4.26 -1.71 -3.79
CA HIS A 58 -5.70 -1.57 -3.62
C HIS A 58 -6.10 -1.21 -2.16
N GLN A 59 -5.42 -1.77 -1.15
CA GLN A 59 -5.71 -1.43 0.26
C GLN A 59 -5.18 -0.05 0.63
N LEU A 60 -4.03 0.34 0.07
CA LEU A 60 -3.48 1.68 0.25
C LEU A 60 -4.40 2.74 -0.37
N ASP A 61 -4.92 2.48 -1.57
CA ASP A 61 -5.88 3.35 -2.25
C ASP A 61 -7.19 3.45 -1.45
N GLN A 62 -7.73 2.32 -0.96
CA GLN A 62 -8.88 2.32 -0.06
C GLN A 62 -8.64 3.14 1.21
N LEU A 63 -7.46 3.05 1.82
CA LEU A 63 -7.08 3.85 2.99
C LEU A 63 -7.04 5.36 2.68
N LEU A 64 -6.61 5.73 1.47
CA LEU A 64 -6.61 7.10 0.98
C LEU A 64 -7.98 7.59 0.50
N GLY A 65 -9.00 6.73 0.51
CA GLY A 65 -10.31 7.03 -0.06
C GLY A 65 -10.30 7.09 -1.59
N HIS A 66 -9.21 6.66 -2.25
CA HIS A 66 -9.20 6.43 -3.68
C HIS A 66 -9.95 5.12 -3.95
N HIS A 67 -11.13 5.24 -4.55
CA HIS A 67 -11.73 4.08 -5.20
C HIS A 67 -10.99 3.93 -6.54
N PRO A 68 -10.39 2.76 -6.83
CA PRO A 68 -9.90 2.52 -8.17
C PRO A 68 -11.11 2.62 -9.10
N HIS A 69 -11.06 3.57 -10.04
CA HIS A 69 -11.95 3.55 -11.20
C HIS A 69 -11.56 2.31 -12.01
N HIS A 70 -12.10 1.15 -11.68
CA HIS A 70 -12.07 -0.01 -12.55
C HIS A 70 -12.96 0.34 -13.74
N GLN A 71 -12.37 0.92 -14.78
CA GLN A 71 -12.98 1.05 -16.09
C GLN A 71 -13.04 -0.37 -16.66
N PRO A 72 -14.22 -0.99 -16.80
CA PRO A 72 -14.32 -2.26 -17.50
C PRO A 72 -14.13 -1.98 -19.00
N ASP A 73 -13.30 -2.80 -19.66
CA ASP A 73 -13.22 -2.89 -21.13
C ASP A 73 -14.47 -3.55 -21.72
#